data_AF-A0A1N5W3R3-F1
#
_entry.id   AF-A0A1N5W3R3-F1
#
_cell.length_a   1.000
_cell.length_b   1.000
_cell.length_c   1.000
_cell.angle_alpha   90.00
_cell.angle_beta   90.00
_cell.angle_gamma   90.00
#
_symmetry.space_group_name_H-M   'P 1'
#
loop_
_entity.id
_entity.type
_entity.pdbx_description
1 polymer ?
#
loop_
_entity_poly.entity_id
_entity_poly.type
_entity_poly.pdbx_seq_one_letter_code
_entity_poly.pdbx_strand_id
1 'polypeptide(L)'
;MHRLVRRALAAGAAVGLLATAAVVAASPATAFPRPPAPSCAIETLPQPPNMYRTEAYAIDPTGRYVAGGALRVHEESPTEAFLLLWDRGRLTTVPWPNGDGVVDVNARGVVIGNGNADGRTQPWSYRNGVFTLLPTPSDQVYVSAINAAGDVVGYRFDDATGGFVALRWPASRPGTVEELDAPAGALALGVTRDGSIVGTASGPEYFTGWVRHPDGRYSELTVPAAQSTQVLAAEGRWAVGRVSFSDGDQFPVRWNLRTGVYTQLDRQVYGIEDVNARGVAVGGEWVVPGPTARQLPGGGDRVTISGRAIADDGTVVGFRNTAGKVTAVRWTAC
;
A
#
# COMPACT_ATOMS: atom_id res chain seq x y z
N MET A 1 -49.38 30.29 10.21
CA MET A 1 -49.76 28.90 10.54
C MET A 1 -48.71 28.33 11.49
N HIS A 2 -48.96 28.40 12.81
CA HIS A 2 -48.06 27.91 13.85
C HIS A 2 -48.29 26.42 14.10
N ARG A 3 -47.24 25.59 13.95
CA ARG A 3 -47.26 24.18 14.39
C ARG A 3 -46.74 24.09 15.83
N LEU A 4 -47.65 23.85 16.76
CA LEU A 4 -47.38 23.43 18.13
C LEU A 4 -46.89 21.98 18.12
N VAL A 5 -45.64 21.74 18.52
CA VAL A 5 -45.10 20.39 18.76
C VAL A 5 -45.26 20.09 20.25
N ARG A 6 -46.14 19.12 20.56
CA ARG A 6 -46.33 18.56 21.90
C ARG A 6 -45.10 17.73 22.29
N ARG A 7 -44.45 18.10 23.39
CA ARG A 7 -43.46 17.25 24.07
C ARG A 7 -44.21 16.23 24.94
N ALA A 8 -44.06 14.94 24.63
CA ALA A 8 -44.48 13.86 25.51
C ALA A 8 -43.33 13.53 26.49
N LEU A 9 -43.58 13.72 27.78
CA LEU A 9 -42.74 13.25 28.88
C LEU A 9 -43.07 11.78 29.13
N ALA A 10 -42.15 10.88 28.81
CA ALA A 10 -42.24 9.47 29.22
C ALA A 10 -41.49 9.29 30.54
N ALA A 11 -42.25 9.07 31.62
CA ALA A 11 -41.73 8.65 32.91
C ALA A 11 -41.37 7.16 32.84
N GLY A 12 -40.08 6.84 32.84
CA GLY A 12 -39.58 5.47 32.93
C GLY A 12 -39.44 5.03 34.39
N ALA A 13 -40.17 3.98 34.77
CA ALA A 13 -40.09 3.36 36.08
C ALA A 13 -38.72 2.66 36.27
N ALA A 14 -38.02 3.02 37.35
CA ALA A 14 -36.80 2.35 37.78
C ALA A 14 -37.17 1.07 38.57
N VAL A 15 -37.03 -0.09 37.95
CA VAL A 15 -37.13 -1.39 38.63
C VAL A 15 -35.73 -1.76 39.14
N GLY A 16 -35.53 -1.64 40.45
CA GLY A 16 -34.31 -2.08 41.12
C GLY A 16 -34.30 -3.61 41.26
N LEU A 17 -33.46 -4.28 40.47
CA LEU A 17 -33.11 -5.69 40.66
C LEU A 17 -31.91 -5.77 41.61
N LEU A 18 -32.16 -6.21 42.84
CA LEU A 18 -31.14 -6.62 43.79
C LEU A 18 -30.58 -7.98 43.36
N ALA A 19 -29.45 -7.97 42.65
CA ALA A 19 -28.70 -9.18 42.32
C ALA A 19 -27.83 -9.57 43.52
N THR A 20 -28.14 -10.70 44.15
CA THR A 20 -27.28 -11.37 45.12
C THR A 20 -26.00 -11.84 44.44
N ALA A 21 -24.88 -11.17 44.72
CA ALA A 21 -23.56 -11.57 44.25
C ALA A 21 -23.07 -12.78 45.05
N ALA A 22 -23.13 -13.97 44.45
CA ALA A 22 -22.41 -15.13 44.95
C ALA A 22 -20.91 -14.92 44.71
N VAL A 23 -20.13 -14.77 45.79
CA VAL A 23 -18.67 -14.70 45.73
C VAL A 23 -18.15 -16.12 45.46
N VAL A 24 -17.97 -16.45 44.18
CA VAL A 24 -17.27 -17.66 43.78
C VAL A 24 -15.77 -17.38 43.96
N ALA A 25 -15.12 -18.12 44.87
CA ALA A 25 -13.68 -18.07 45.03
C ALA A 25 -13.01 -18.55 43.72
N ALA A 26 -12.56 -17.61 42.90
CA ALA A 26 -11.82 -17.90 41.69
C ALA A 26 -10.51 -18.56 42.08
N SER A 27 -10.36 -19.84 41.75
CA SER A 27 -9.07 -20.52 41.85
C SER A 27 -8.05 -19.73 41.00
N PRO A 28 -6.82 -19.51 41.50
CA PRO A 28 -5.79 -18.82 40.73
C PRO A 28 -5.53 -19.64 39.47
N ALA A 29 -6.02 -19.15 38.33
CA ALA A 29 -5.73 -19.74 37.04
C ALA A 29 -4.21 -19.66 36.84
N THR A 30 -3.53 -20.81 36.96
CA THR A 30 -2.13 -20.92 36.57
C THR A 30 -2.04 -20.56 35.10
N ALA A 31 -1.54 -19.36 34.81
CA ALA A 31 -1.30 -18.91 33.45
C ALA A 31 -0.30 -19.88 32.82
N PHE A 32 -0.77 -20.71 31.89
CA PHE A 32 0.12 -21.55 31.12
C PHE A 32 1.12 -20.63 30.41
N PRO A 33 2.43 -20.95 30.46
CA PRO A 33 3.43 -20.17 29.76
C PRO A 33 3.04 -20.12 28.29
N ARG A 34 2.77 -18.91 27.80
CA ARG A 34 2.44 -18.71 26.40
C ARG A 34 3.69 -19.08 25.60
N PRO A 35 3.59 -19.95 24.57
CA PRO A 35 4.72 -20.23 23.70
C PRO A 35 5.35 -18.91 23.22
N PRO A 36 6.68 -18.81 23.18
CA PRO A 36 7.33 -17.61 22.64
C PRO A 36 6.79 -17.35 21.23
N ALA A 37 6.45 -16.10 20.96
CA ALA A 37 5.99 -15.72 19.62
C ALA A 37 7.09 -16.11 18.62
N PRO A 38 6.74 -16.73 17.48
CA PRO A 38 7.72 -17.07 16.46
C PRO A 38 8.47 -15.80 16.06
N SER A 39 9.79 -15.89 16.01
CA SER A 39 10.61 -14.80 15.48
C SER A 39 10.38 -14.69 13.98
N CYS A 40 10.10 -13.48 13.50
CA CYS A 40 10.04 -13.13 12.08
C CYS A 40 11.27 -13.73 11.37
N ALA A 41 11.06 -14.50 10.30
CA ALA A 41 12.12 -15.22 9.60
C ALA A 41 12.38 -14.57 8.23
N ILE A 42 13.65 -14.29 7.91
CA ILE A 42 14.07 -13.74 6.62
C ILE A 42 14.57 -14.85 5.69
N GLU A 43 14.16 -14.82 4.43
CA GLU A 43 14.59 -15.74 3.39
C GLU A 43 14.94 -14.99 2.10
N THR A 44 16.04 -15.37 1.45
CA THR A 44 16.39 -14.87 0.12
C THR A 44 15.53 -15.55 -0.93
N LEU A 45 14.86 -14.74 -1.76
CA LEU A 45 14.07 -15.26 -2.88
C LEU A 45 15.00 -15.81 -3.98
N PRO A 46 14.59 -16.84 -4.74
CA PRO A 46 15.36 -17.31 -5.88
C PRO A 46 15.67 -16.17 -6.84
N GLN A 47 16.90 -16.11 -7.34
CA GLN A 47 17.35 -15.06 -8.25
C GLN A 47 18.02 -15.66 -9.48
N PRO A 48 17.96 -15.01 -10.65
CA PRO A 48 18.72 -15.45 -11.80
C PRO A 48 20.22 -15.35 -11.52
N PRO A 49 21.05 -16.21 -12.15
CA PRO A 49 22.49 -16.05 -12.07
C PRO A 49 22.94 -14.72 -12.67
N ASN A 50 24.06 -14.20 -12.18
CA ASN A 50 24.74 -13.00 -12.69
C ASN A 50 23.92 -11.70 -12.62
N MET A 51 22.93 -11.62 -11.72
CA MET A 51 22.27 -10.36 -11.39
C MET A 51 23.06 -9.64 -10.32
N TYR A 52 23.35 -8.34 -10.52
CA TYR A 52 24.02 -7.54 -9.50
C TYR A 52 23.03 -6.93 -8.50
N ARG A 53 21.78 -6.74 -8.95
CA ARG A 53 20.67 -6.20 -8.15
C ARG A 53 19.40 -6.99 -8.44
N THR A 54 18.78 -7.51 -7.39
CA THR A 54 17.41 -8.05 -7.41
C THR A 54 16.62 -7.46 -6.26
N GLU A 55 15.39 -7.03 -6.54
CA GLU A 55 14.49 -6.44 -5.54
C GLU A 55 13.08 -6.99 -5.74
N ALA A 56 12.39 -7.30 -4.64
CA ALA A 56 10.96 -7.53 -4.65
C ALA A 56 10.25 -6.22 -4.31
N TYR A 57 9.36 -5.78 -5.19
CA TYR A 57 8.65 -4.50 -5.06
C TYR A 57 7.23 -4.69 -4.53
N ALA A 58 6.53 -5.73 -4.99
CA ALA A 58 5.12 -5.95 -4.68
C ALA A 58 4.84 -7.41 -4.34
N ILE A 59 3.82 -7.63 -3.51
CA ILE A 59 3.27 -8.95 -3.19
C ILE A 59 1.75 -8.87 -3.22
N ASP A 60 1.10 -9.88 -3.79
CA ASP A 60 -0.35 -9.89 -3.82
C ASP A 60 -0.92 -10.17 -2.41
N PRO A 61 -2.18 -9.81 -2.13
CA PRO A 61 -2.76 -10.00 -0.80
C PRO A 61 -2.74 -11.45 -0.28
N THR A 62 -2.70 -12.45 -1.15
CA THR A 62 -2.63 -13.87 -0.76
C THR A 62 -1.22 -14.37 -0.44
N GLY A 63 -0.19 -13.56 -0.70
CA GLY A 63 1.22 -13.94 -0.54
C GLY A 63 1.76 -14.91 -1.60
N ARG A 64 0.97 -15.18 -2.65
CA ARG A 64 1.29 -16.18 -3.68
C ARG A 64 2.25 -15.63 -4.73
N TYR A 65 1.97 -14.43 -5.23
CA TYR A 65 2.67 -13.74 -6.28
C TYR A 65 3.51 -12.63 -5.67
N VAL A 66 4.80 -12.65 -5.98
CA VAL A 66 5.72 -11.54 -5.71
C VAL A 66 6.22 -11.04 -7.05
N ALA A 67 6.26 -9.72 -7.22
CA ALA A 67 6.79 -9.10 -8.43
C ALA A 67 7.94 -8.16 -8.07
N GLY A 68 8.94 -8.10 -8.94
CA GLY A 68 10.21 -7.44 -8.67
C GLY A 68 10.98 -7.11 -9.93
N GLY A 69 12.16 -6.50 -9.74
CA GLY A 69 13.07 -6.17 -10.81
C GLY A 69 14.44 -6.80 -10.61
N ALA A 70 15.14 -7.06 -11.71
CA ALA A 70 16.58 -7.32 -11.69
C ALA A 70 17.31 -6.46 -12.69
N LEU A 71 18.56 -6.18 -12.38
CA LEU A 71 19.49 -5.54 -13.28
C LEU A 71 20.73 -6.42 -13.48
N ARG A 72 21.20 -6.48 -14.73
CA ARG A 72 22.45 -7.12 -15.13
C ARG A 72 23.34 -6.08 -15.80
N VAL A 73 24.55 -5.91 -15.26
CA VAL A 73 25.58 -5.08 -15.89
C VAL A 73 26.42 -5.98 -16.80
N HIS A 74 26.72 -5.47 -17.99
CA HIS A 74 27.71 -5.99 -18.90
C HIS A 74 28.85 -4.97 -19.03
N GLU A 75 30.08 -5.41 -19.25
CA GLU A 75 31.24 -4.49 -19.35
C GLU A 75 31.12 -3.52 -20.52
N GLU A 76 30.52 -3.96 -21.64
CA GLU A 76 30.50 -3.22 -22.91
C GLU A 76 29.07 -2.97 -23.44
N SER A 77 28.02 -3.36 -22.71
CA SER A 77 26.63 -3.24 -23.16
C SER A 77 25.78 -2.48 -22.14
N PRO A 78 24.69 -1.83 -22.58
CA PRO A 78 23.73 -1.20 -21.67
C PRO A 78 23.27 -2.18 -20.58
N THR A 79 22.93 -1.64 -19.40
CA THR A 79 22.36 -2.44 -18.32
C THR A 79 21.06 -3.08 -18.78
N GLU A 80 20.95 -4.40 -18.67
CA GLU A 80 19.72 -5.14 -18.98
C GLU A 80 18.80 -5.15 -17.76
N ALA A 81 17.54 -4.80 -17.97
CA ALA A 81 16.48 -4.89 -16.97
C ALA A 81 15.59 -6.12 -17.19
N PHE A 82 15.13 -6.69 -16.07
CA PHE A 82 14.24 -7.86 -16.08
C PHE A 82 13.09 -7.65 -15.11
N LEU A 83 11.89 -8.08 -15.53
CA LEU A 83 10.80 -8.38 -14.61
C LEU A 83 11.08 -9.74 -13.94
N LEU A 84 11.01 -9.76 -12.62
CA LEU A 84 10.99 -10.97 -11.82
C LEU A 84 9.57 -11.23 -11.32
N LEU A 85 9.06 -12.44 -11.54
CA LEU A 85 7.77 -12.89 -11.01
C LEU A 85 7.96 -14.22 -10.28
N TRP A 86 7.70 -14.24 -8.98
CA TRP A 86 7.67 -15.47 -8.19
C TRP A 86 6.21 -15.92 -7.99
N ASP A 87 5.86 -17.14 -8.43
CA ASP A 87 4.57 -17.79 -8.10
C ASP A 87 4.86 -18.96 -7.15
N ARG A 88 4.47 -18.82 -5.87
CA ARG A 88 4.78 -19.79 -4.80
C ARG A 88 6.26 -20.16 -4.73
N GLY A 89 7.12 -19.15 -4.82
CA GLY A 89 8.57 -19.31 -4.80
C GLY A 89 9.21 -19.77 -6.12
N ARG A 90 8.42 -20.15 -7.13
CA ARG A 90 8.96 -20.46 -8.46
C ARG A 90 9.20 -19.17 -9.25
N LEU A 91 10.46 -18.88 -9.57
CA LEU A 91 10.86 -17.69 -10.32
C LEU A 91 10.63 -17.85 -11.83
N THR A 92 9.99 -16.84 -12.42
CA THR A 92 9.99 -16.54 -13.86
C THR A 92 10.77 -15.24 -14.08
N THR A 93 11.67 -15.24 -15.05
CA THR A 93 12.48 -14.06 -15.43
C THR A 93 12.10 -13.65 -16.84
N VAL A 94 11.74 -12.37 -17.02
CA VAL A 94 11.28 -11.86 -18.31
C VAL A 94 12.14 -10.65 -18.68
N PRO A 95 12.85 -10.67 -19.83
CA PRO A 95 13.55 -9.48 -20.32
C PRO A 95 12.58 -8.31 -20.50
N TRP A 96 12.99 -7.12 -20.06
CA TRP A 96 12.19 -5.91 -20.18
C TRP A 96 13.01 -4.81 -20.88
N PRO A 97 12.66 -4.45 -22.13
CA PRO A 97 13.47 -3.53 -22.92
C PRO A 97 13.36 -2.06 -22.47
N ASN A 98 12.33 -1.70 -21.70
CA ASN A 98 11.90 -0.32 -21.53
C ASN A 98 12.23 0.27 -20.14
N GLY A 99 13.15 -0.34 -19.40
CA GLY A 99 13.90 0.26 -18.28
C GLY A 99 13.16 0.57 -16.98
N ASP A 100 11.86 0.89 -17.01
CA ASP A 100 11.12 1.30 -15.82
C ASP A 100 10.44 0.12 -15.10
N GLY A 101 10.27 0.31 -13.78
CA GLY A 101 10.08 -0.77 -12.81
C GLY A 101 8.65 -1.29 -12.66
N VAL A 102 8.57 -2.42 -11.97
CA VAL A 102 7.34 -2.99 -11.41
C VAL A 102 6.77 -2.04 -10.36
N VAL A 103 5.46 -1.86 -10.39
CA VAL A 103 4.71 -1.08 -9.40
C VAL A 103 3.97 -2.01 -8.45
N ASP A 104 3.13 -2.91 -8.98
CA ASP A 104 2.21 -3.70 -8.15
C ASP A 104 1.81 -5.04 -8.82
N VAL A 105 1.27 -5.99 -8.04
CA VAL A 105 0.78 -7.30 -8.51
C VAL A 105 -0.49 -7.72 -7.77
N ASN A 106 -1.51 -8.15 -8.51
CA ASN A 106 -2.75 -8.63 -7.90
C ASN A 106 -2.80 -10.16 -7.71
N ALA A 107 -3.84 -10.64 -7.02
CA ALA A 107 -4.05 -12.06 -6.70
C ALA A 107 -4.29 -12.97 -7.93
N ARG A 108 -4.36 -12.41 -9.15
CA ARG A 108 -4.44 -13.15 -10.41
C ARG A 108 -3.09 -13.22 -11.14
N GLY A 109 -2.02 -12.71 -10.52
CA GLY A 109 -0.68 -12.65 -11.10
C GLY A 109 -0.55 -11.61 -12.23
N VAL A 110 -1.44 -10.61 -12.27
CA VAL A 110 -1.30 -9.48 -13.19
C VAL A 110 -0.36 -8.49 -12.53
N VAL A 111 0.77 -8.24 -13.18
CA VAL A 111 1.76 -7.25 -12.76
C VAL A 111 1.53 -5.97 -13.54
N ILE A 112 1.65 -4.83 -12.90
CA ILE A 112 1.66 -3.52 -13.55
C ILE A 112 2.99 -2.81 -13.31
N GLY A 113 3.32 -1.90 -14.20
CA GLY A 113 4.48 -1.05 -14.03
C GLY A 113 4.46 0.15 -14.94
N ASN A 114 5.47 0.97 -14.78
CA ASN A 114 5.75 2.10 -15.66
C ASN A 114 6.92 1.71 -16.58
N GLY A 115 6.94 2.24 -17.79
CA GLY A 115 7.89 1.94 -18.88
C GLY A 115 8.36 3.25 -19.52
N ASN A 116 9.48 3.23 -20.22
CA ASN A 116 9.79 4.29 -21.19
C ASN A 116 9.55 3.77 -22.62
N ALA A 117 8.73 4.47 -23.40
CA ALA A 117 8.56 4.23 -24.83
C ALA A 117 8.73 5.55 -25.57
N ASP A 118 9.71 5.62 -26.47
CA ASP A 118 10.00 6.80 -27.28
C ASP A 118 10.21 8.09 -26.46
N GLY A 119 10.88 7.96 -25.30
CA GLY A 119 11.15 9.07 -24.39
C GLY A 119 9.96 9.48 -23.50
N ARG A 120 8.86 8.72 -23.53
CA ARG A 120 7.62 9.00 -22.79
C ARG A 120 7.36 7.93 -21.74
N THR A 121 6.75 8.31 -20.62
CA THR A 121 6.31 7.33 -19.63
C THR A 121 5.10 6.59 -20.18
N GLN A 122 5.22 5.27 -20.26
CA GLN A 122 4.23 4.37 -20.83
C GLN A 122 3.88 3.29 -19.81
N PRO A 123 2.71 3.35 -19.17
CA PRO A 123 2.23 2.28 -18.30
C PRO A 123 1.98 0.99 -19.08
N TRP A 124 2.19 -0.12 -18.39
CA TRP A 124 2.04 -1.46 -18.95
C TRP A 124 1.47 -2.42 -17.92
N SER A 125 0.93 -3.53 -18.44
CA SER A 125 0.56 -4.70 -17.67
C SER A 125 1.26 -5.94 -18.24
N TYR A 126 1.57 -6.89 -17.37
CA TYR A 126 2.10 -8.19 -17.72
C TYR A 126 1.18 -9.28 -17.20
N ARG A 127 0.76 -10.18 -18.09
CA ARG A 127 -0.09 -11.32 -17.75
C ARG A 127 0.22 -12.49 -18.68
N ASN A 128 0.44 -13.67 -18.09
CA ASN A 128 0.60 -14.92 -18.85
C ASN A 128 1.68 -14.84 -19.95
N GLY A 129 2.83 -14.21 -19.68
CA GLY A 129 3.90 -14.10 -20.68
C GLY A 129 3.78 -12.91 -21.63
N VAL A 130 2.70 -12.14 -21.57
CA VAL A 130 2.41 -11.06 -22.52
C VAL A 130 2.44 -9.71 -21.82
N PHE A 131 3.22 -8.79 -22.36
CA PHE A 131 3.14 -7.37 -22.02
C PHE A 131 2.07 -6.69 -22.86
N THR A 132 1.31 -5.80 -22.24
CA THR A 132 0.30 -4.98 -22.89
C THR A 132 0.43 -3.56 -22.41
N LEU A 133 0.66 -2.63 -23.33
CA LEU A 133 0.67 -1.20 -23.03
C LEU A 133 -0.76 -0.77 -22.65
N LEU A 134 -0.89 0.00 -21.59
CA LEU A 134 -2.18 0.57 -21.19
C LEU A 134 -2.44 1.83 -22.02
N PRO A 135 -3.70 2.11 -22.40
CA PRO A 135 -4.04 3.33 -23.12
C PRO A 135 -3.69 4.56 -22.28
N THR A 136 -3.06 5.55 -22.90
CA THR A 136 -2.66 6.79 -22.25
C THR A 136 -3.35 7.98 -22.95
N PRO A 137 -3.92 8.95 -22.20
CA PRO A 137 -4.48 10.16 -22.78
C PRO A 137 -3.41 11.23 -23.09
N SER A 138 -2.18 11.07 -22.58
CA SER A 138 -1.06 12.01 -22.73
C SER A 138 0.31 11.31 -22.61
N ASP A 139 1.39 12.08 -22.67
CA ASP A 139 2.78 11.58 -22.72
C ASP A 139 3.41 11.32 -21.32
N GLN A 140 2.74 11.72 -20.24
CA GLN A 140 3.22 11.61 -18.86
C GLN A 140 2.16 10.96 -17.98
N VAL A 141 2.07 9.62 -18.08
CA VAL A 141 1.06 8.83 -17.40
C VAL A 141 1.73 7.76 -16.57
N TYR A 142 1.29 7.62 -15.33
CA TYR A 142 1.85 6.70 -14.35
C TYR A 142 0.74 5.82 -13.77
N VAL A 143 1.03 4.55 -13.54
CA VAL A 143 0.20 3.66 -12.71
C VAL A 143 0.80 3.55 -11.31
N SER A 144 -0.07 3.32 -10.33
CA SER A 144 0.32 3.31 -8.91
C SER A 144 -0.17 2.07 -8.15
N ALA A 145 -1.31 1.48 -8.52
CA ALA A 145 -1.85 0.29 -7.83
C ALA A 145 -2.81 -0.52 -8.70
N ILE A 146 -2.96 -1.81 -8.40
CA ILE A 146 -3.94 -2.72 -9.01
C ILE A 146 -4.70 -3.53 -7.95
N ASN A 147 -6.03 -3.56 -8.01
CA ASN A 147 -6.82 -4.37 -7.07
C ASN A 147 -7.03 -5.82 -7.55
N ALA A 148 -7.64 -6.63 -6.70
CA ALA A 148 -7.98 -8.03 -7.02
C ALA A 148 -8.96 -8.18 -8.20
N ALA A 149 -9.79 -7.17 -8.47
CA ALA A 149 -10.67 -7.14 -9.64
C ALA A 149 -9.92 -6.85 -10.95
N GLY A 150 -8.69 -6.36 -10.86
CA GLY A 150 -7.84 -5.96 -11.99
C GLY A 150 -7.99 -4.50 -12.39
N ASP A 151 -8.72 -3.70 -11.59
CA ASP A 151 -8.78 -2.26 -11.82
C ASP A 151 -7.41 -1.67 -11.46
N VAL A 152 -6.86 -0.89 -12.37
CA VAL A 152 -5.62 -0.16 -12.17
C VAL A 152 -5.94 1.30 -11.93
N VAL A 153 -5.20 1.95 -11.03
CA VAL A 153 -5.28 3.40 -10.81
C VAL A 153 -3.92 4.04 -10.96
N GLY A 154 -3.92 5.35 -11.18
CA GLY A 154 -2.72 6.14 -11.37
C GLY A 154 -3.06 7.60 -11.65
N TYR A 155 -2.19 8.28 -12.38
CA TYR A 155 -2.36 9.70 -12.68
C TYR A 155 -1.64 10.10 -13.95
N ARG A 156 -2.02 11.27 -14.49
CA ARG A 156 -1.25 11.99 -15.51
C ARG A 156 -0.84 13.36 -15.02
N PHE A 157 0.25 13.88 -15.58
CA PHE A 157 0.55 15.30 -15.52
C PHE A 157 -0.14 16.02 -16.68
N ASP A 158 -0.76 17.15 -16.38
CA ASP A 158 -1.44 18.01 -17.33
C ASP A 158 -0.59 19.26 -17.57
N ASP A 159 0.13 19.30 -18.69
CA ASP A 159 1.04 20.40 -19.01
C ASP A 159 0.31 21.75 -19.15
N ALA A 160 -0.97 21.75 -19.53
CA ALA A 160 -1.74 22.98 -19.72
C ALA A 160 -2.11 23.65 -18.41
N THR A 161 -2.40 22.85 -17.38
CA THR A 161 -2.76 23.33 -16.04
C THR A 161 -1.61 23.27 -15.04
N GLY A 162 -0.53 22.55 -15.35
CA GLY A 162 0.55 22.23 -14.43
C GLY A 162 0.12 21.31 -13.27
N GLY A 163 -1.03 20.66 -13.39
CA GLY A 163 -1.64 19.86 -12.32
C GLY A 163 -1.63 18.36 -12.62
N PHE A 164 -1.96 17.57 -11.59
CA PHE A 164 -2.20 16.14 -11.74
C PHE A 164 -3.68 15.82 -11.95
N VAL A 165 -3.95 14.79 -12.75
CA VAL A 165 -5.30 14.25 -12.97
C VAL A 165 -5.29 12.76 -12.65
N ALA A 166 -6.17 12.36 -11.73
CA ALA A 166 -6.31 10.98 -11.29
C ALA A 166 -6.97 10.12 -12.37
N LEU A 167 -6.43 8.94 -12.62
CA LEU A 167 -6.87 8.03 -13.68
C LEU A 167 -7.26 6.66 -13.14
N ARG A 168 -8.12 5.98 -13.89
CA ARG A 168 -8.45 4.56 -13.69
C ARG A 168 -8.50 3.81 -15.02
N TRP A 169 -7.98 2.59 -15.03
CA TRP A 169 -8.18 1.61 -16.10
C TRP A 169 -9.07 0.49 -15.56
N PRO A 170 -10.38 0.53 -15.86
CA PRO A 170 -11.32 -0.44 -15.34
C PRO A 170 -11.16 -1.81 -16.00
N ALA A 171 -11.04 -2.87 -15.20
CA ALA A 171 -10.90 -4.25 -15.68
C ALA A 171 -12.09 -4.70 -16.55
N SER A 172 -13.27 -4.14 -16.30
CA SER A 172 -14.50 -4.43 -17.04
C SER A 172 -14.53 -3.82 -18.44
N ARG A 173 -13.64 -2.86 -18.75
CA ARG A 173 -13.51 -2.24 -20.08
C ARG A 173 -12.02 -2.16 -20.47
N PRO A 174 -11.39 -3.30 -20.81
CA PRO A 174 -9.99 -3.32 -21.24
C PRO A 174 -9.75 -2.37 -22.42
N GLY A 175 -8.56 -1.76 -22.47
CA GLY A 175 -8.23 -0.80 -23.53
C GLY A 175 -8.90 0.57 -23.37
N THR A 176 -9.51 0.86 -22.22
CA THR A 176 -10.02 2.19 -21.88
C THR A 176 -9.33 2.76 -20.63
N VAL A 177 -9.30 4.08 -20.55
CA VAL A 177 -8.85 4.86 -19.38
C VAL A 177 -9.91 5.92 -19.10
N GLU A 178 -10.20 6.16 -17.83
CA GLU A 178 -11.13 7.19 -17.37
C GLU A 178 -10.42 8.17 -16.45
N GLU A 179 -10.73 9.46 -16.60
CA GLU A 179 -10.41 10.46 -15.59
C GLU A 179 -11.38 10.28 -14.43
N LEU A 180 -10.83 10.23 -13.22
CA LEU A 180 -11.63 10.16 -12.01
C LEU A 180 -12.14 11.56 -11.67
N ASP A 181 -13.39 11.63 -11.20
CA ASP A 181 -14.02 12.84 -10.68
C ASP A 181 -13.42 13.28 -9.33
N ALA A 182 -12.10 13.40 -9.23
CA ALA A 182 -11.37 13.61 -7.99
C ALA A 182 -11.11 15.12 -7.74
N PRO A 183 -10.66 15.52 -6.53
CA PRO A 183 -10.21 16.88 -6.29
C PRO A 183 -9.17 17.34 -7.32
N ALA A 184 -9.11 18.64 -7.62
CA ALA A 184 -8.12 19.17 -8.56
C ALA A 184 -6.69 18.86 -8.08
N GLY A 185 -5.80 18.49 -9.00
CA GLY A 185 -4.43 18.09 -8.65
C GLY A 185 -4.33 16.70 -8.01
N ALA A 186 -5.34 15.84 -8.17
CA ALA A 186 -5.37 14.51 -7.56
C ALA A 186 -4.41 13.51 -8.22
N LEU A 187 -3.69 12.79 -7.38
CA LEU A 187 -2.95 11.56 -7.66
C LEU A 187 -3.75 10.39 -7.08
N ALA A 188 -4.14 9.40 -7.88
CA ALA A 188 -4.68 8.15 -7.35
C ALA A 188 -3.53 7.17 -7.08
N LEU A 189 -3.34 6.81 -5.81
CA LEU A 189 -2.13 6.11 -5.34
C LEU A 189 -2.43 4.69 -4.82
N GLY A 190 -3.68 4.41 -4.44
CA GLY A 190 -4.09 3.08 -3.99
C GLY A 190 -5.51 2.75 -4.45
N VAL A 191 -5.77 1.47 -4.69
CA VAL A 191 -7.11 0.95 -4.98
C VAL A 191 -7.33 -0.34 -4.20
N THR A 192 -8.35 -0.32 -3.35
CA THR A 192 -8.65 -1.45 -2.47
C THR A 192 -9.48 -2.51 -3.19
N ARG A 193 -9.57 -3.71 -2.58
CA ARG A 193 -10.40 -4.82 -3.05
C ARG A 193 -11.88 -4.47 -3.27
N ASP A 194 -12.45 -3.53 -2.51
CA ASP A 194 -13.86 -3.12 -2.67
C ASP A 194 -14.08 -2.05 -3.74
N GLY A 195 -13.00 -1.57 -4.36
CA GLY A 195 -13.04 -0.52 -5.38
C GLY A 195 -12.90 0.89 -4.83
N SER A 196 -12.71 1.07 -3.51
CA SER A 196 -12.34 2.37 -2.97
C SER A 196 -10.96 2.78 -3.50
N ILE A 197 -10.84 4.02 -3.96
CA ILE A 197 -9.60 4.59 -4.49
C ILE A 197 -9.15 5.67 -3.53
N VAL A 198 -7.87 5.67 -3.17
CA VAL A 198 -7.29 6.68 -2.30
C VAL A 198 -6.20 7.44 -3.03
N GLY A 199 -5.91 8.64 -2.53
CA GLY A 199 -4.91 9.47 -3.16
C GLY A 199 -4.55 10.69 -2.37
N THR A 200 -3.71 11.49 -3.00
CA THR A 200 -3.28 12.79 -2.50
C THR A 200 -3.62 13.84 -3.56
N ALA A 201 -4.20 14.97 -3.17
CA ALA A 201 -4.41 16.11 -4.05
C ALA A 201 -3.38 17.19 -3.72
N SER A 202 -2.64 17.66 -4.73
CA SER A 202 -1.66 18.74 -4.57
C SER A 202 -2.37 20.10 -4.58
N GLY A 203 -2.31 20.82 -3.46
CA GLY A 203 -2.59 22.25 -3.40
C GLY A 203 -1.31 23.09 -3.58
N PRO A 204 -1.44 24.43 -3.68
CA PRO A 204 -0.30 25.33 -3.88
C PRO A 204 0.73 25.30 -2.73
N GLU A 205 0.34 24.88 -1.53
CA GLU A 205 1.22 24.83 -0.37
C GLU A 205 1.19 23.49 0.37
N TYR A 206 0.06 22.76 0.34
CA TYR A 206 -0.16 21.56 1.13
C TYR A 206 -0.87 20.46 0.34
N PHE A 207 -0.72 19.24 0.84
CA PHE A 207 -1.36 18.06 0.28
C PHE A 207 -2.62 17.71 1.06
N THR A 208 -3.67 17.30 0.36
CA THR A 208 -4.91 16.80 0.97
C THR A 208 -5.12 15.34 0.60
N GLY A 209 -5.16 14.46 1.59
CA GLY A 209 -5.50 13.06 1.42
C GLY A 209 -6.98 12.90 1.13
N TRP A 210 -7.33 12.02 0.20
CA TRP A 210 -8.72 11.79 -0.18
C TRP A 210 -9.02 10.30 -0.39
N VAL A 211 -10.29 9.94 -0.26
CA VAL A 211 -10.83 8.64 -0.63
C VAL A 211 -12.07 8.84 -1.49
N ARG A 212 -12.14 8.10 -2.60
CA ARG A 212 -13.32 7.87 -3.42
C ARG A 212 -13.91 6.53 -3.08
N HIS A 213 -15.15 6.51 -2.66
CA HIS A 213 -15.89 5.28 -2.39
C HIS A 213 -16.42 4.64 -3.70
N PRO A 214 -16.77 3.35 -3.69
CA PRO A 214 -17.29 2.66 -4.88
C PRO A 214 -18.58 3.27 -5.43
N ASP A 215 -19.37 3.93 -4.58
CA ASP A 215 -20.58 4.66 -4.95
C ASP A 215 -20.31 6.04 -5.59
N GLY A 216 -19.04 6.42 -5.74
CA GLY A 216 -18.59 7.67 -6.33
C GLY A 216 -18.51 8.84 -5.36
N ARG A 217 -18.89 8.69 -4.09
CA ARG A 217 -18.72 9.76 -3.08
C ARG A 217 -17.27 9.94 -2.69
N TYR A 218 -16.91 11.16 -2.33
CA TYR A 218 -15.58 11.51 -1.81
C TYR A 218 -15.62 11.90 -0.35
N SER A 219 -14.54 11.58 0.36
CA SER A 219 -14.26 12.07 1.69
C SER A 219 -12.78 12.46 1.79
N GLU A 220 -12.49 13.52 2.55
CA GLU A 220 -11.12 13.88 2.90
C GLU A 220 -10.60 12.97 4.03
N LEU A 221 -9.31 12.65 3.99
CA LEU A 221 -8.61 11.90 5.03
C LEU A 221 -7.86 12.87 5.92
N THR A 222 -8.53 13.36 6.96
CA THR A 222 -8.04 14.45 7.82
C THR A 222 -7.41 13.94 9.11
N VAL A 223 -6.55 14.78 9.70
CA VAL A 223 -6.06 14.67 11.07
C VAL A 223 -6.21 16.05 11.71
N PRO A 224 -6.81 16.18 12.92
CA PRO A 224 -6.97 17.47 13.58
C PRO A 224 -5.65 18.23 13.69
N ALA A 225 -5.68 19.52 13.34
CA ALA A 225 -4.52 20.43 13.30
C ALA A 225 -3.42 20.09 12.28
N ALA A 226 -3.51 18.99 11.53
CA ALA A 226 -2.58 18.73 10.44
C ALA A 226 -2.80 19.74 9.32
N GLN A 227 -1.70 20.26 8.78
CA GLN A 227 -1.70 21.19 7.67
C GLN A 227 -1.66 20.47 6.33
N SER A 228 -1.03 19.29 6.30
CA SER A 228 -0.86 18.48 5.11
C SER A 228 -1.10 17.01 5.45
N THR A 229 -1.79 16.32 4.55
CA THR A 229 -2.08 14.88 4.63
C THR A 229 -1.73 14.24 3.30
N GLN A 230 -0.80 13.29 3.33
CA GLN A 230 -0.35 12.55 2.15
C GLN A 230 -0.72 11.09 2.34
N VAL A 231 -1.40 10.50 1.37
CA VAL A 231 -1.72 9.07 1.31
C VAL A 231 -0.69 8.39 0.42
N LEU A 232 -0.23 7.20 0.82
CA LEU A 232 0.82 6.47 0.11
C LEU A 232 0.32 5.13 -0.41
N ALA A 233 -0.50 4.41 0.37
CA ALA A 233 -1.02 3.10 0.02
C ALA A 233 -2.39 2.83 0.68
N ALA A 234 -3.13 1.87 0.14
CA ALA A 234 -4.35 1.36 0.76
C ALA A 234 -4.63 -0.10 0.39
N GLU A 235 -5.18 -0.82 1.35
CA GLU A 235 -5.74 -2.15 1.13
C GLU A 235 -6.88 -2.44 2.11
N GLY A 236 -7.89 -3.17 1.61
CA GLY A 236 -9.08 -3.49 2.36
C GLY A 236 -9.81 -2.23 2.86
N ARG A 237 -9.81 -2.00 4.17
CA ARG A 237 -10.45 -0.83 4.80
C ARG A 237 -9.45 0.21 5.31
N TRP A 238 -8.18 0.07 4.96
CA TRP A 238 -7.10 0.86 5.53
C TRP A 238 -6.42 1.66 4.44
N ALA A 239 -6.03 2.88 4.79
CA ALA A 239 -5.04 3.65 4.07
C ALA A 239 -3.94 4.05 5.02
N VAL A 240 -2.74 4.23 4.48
CA VAL A 240 -1.57 4.69 5.23
C VAL A 240 -0.90 5.86 4.53
N GLY A 241 -0.19 6.65 5.30
CA GLY A 241 0.51 7.80 4.78
C GLY A 241 1.16 8.63 5.87
N ARG A 242 1.28 9.92 5.62
CA ARG A 242 1.97 10.87 6.50
C ARG A 242 1.14 12.13 6.68
N VAL A 243 1.23 12.69 7.87
CA VAL A 243 0.73 14.04 8.15
C VAL A 243 1.87 14.95 8.56
N SER A 244 1.74 16.25 8.25
CA SER A 244 2.63 17.29 8.75
C SER A 244 1.85 18.47 9.32
N PHE A 245 2.45 19.11 10.32
CA PHE A 245 1.89 20.23 11.08
C PHE A 245 2.70 21.50 10.80
N SER A 246 2.12 22.66 11.15
CA SER A 246 2.72 23.97 10.90
C SER A 246 4.00 24.23 11.71
N ASP A 247 4.23 23.48 12.78
CA ASP A 247 5.45 23.53 13.59
C ASP A 247 6.58 22.63 13.03
N GLY A 248 6.33 21.96 11.90
CA GLY A 248 7.24 21.01 11.28
C GLY A 248 7.17 19.59 11.85
N ASP A 249 6.32 19.33 12.85
CA ASP A 249 6.10 17.97 13.32
C ASP A 249 5.44 17.13 12.23
N GLN A 250 5.79 15.84 12.20
CA GLN A 250 5.27 14.90 11.21
C GLN A 250 5.27 13.48 11.77
N PHE A 251 4.26 12.71 11.42
CA PHE A 251 4.20 11.31 11.80
C PHE A 251 3.47 10.44 10.77
N PRO A 252 3.83 9.15 10.69
CA PRO A 252 3.08 8.18 9.91
C PRO A 252 1.71 7.93 10.53
N VAL A 253 0.69 7.72 9.68
CA VAL A 253 -0.69 7.57 10.11
C VAL A 253 -1.37 6.46 9.32
N ARG A 254 -2.35 5.82 9.96
CA ARG A 254 -3.26 4.85 9.35
C ARG A 254 -4.70 5.30 9.51
N TRP A 255 -5.44 5.40 8.42
CA TRP A 255 -6.87 5.72 8.41
C TRP A 255 -7.71 4.47 8.22
N ASN A 256 -8.85 4.41 8.93
CA ASN A 256 -9.91 3.46 8.66
C ASN A 256 -10.91 4.09 7.68
N LEU A 257 -10.88 3.66 6.43
CA LEU A 257 -11.64 4.23 5.31
C LEU A 257 -13.16 4.14 5.49
N ARG A 258 -13.66 3.27 6.38
CA ARG A 258 -15.10 3.18 6.67
C ARG A 258 -15.59 4.19 7.69
N THR A 259 -14.71 4.62 8.60
CA THR A 259 -15.08 5.44 9.76
C THR A 259 -14.45 6.82 9.74
N GLY A 260 -13.44 7.05 8.90
CA GLY A 260 -12.62 8.26 8.90
C GLY A 260 -11.66 8.37 10.10
N VAL A 261 -11.74 7.45 11.07
CA VAL A 261 -10.86 7.46 12.25
C VAL A 261 -9.43 7.16 11.84
N TYR A 262 -8.48 7.94 12.36
CA TYR A 262 -7.06 7.73 12.17
C TYR A 262 -6.38 7.17 13.42
N THR A 263 -5.22 6.55 13.23
CA THR A 263 -4.31 6.10 14.28
C THR A 263 -2.92 6.60 13.93
N GLN A 264 -2.30 7.35 14.83
CA GLN A 264 -0.88 7.67 14.72
C GLN A 264 -0.07 6.36 14.85
N LEU A 265 0.80 6.12 13.88
CA LEU A 265 1.74 5.01 13.89
C LEU A 265 3.03 5.43 14.61
N ASP A 266 3.88 4.45 14.89
CA ASP A 266 5.16 4.67 15.56
C ASP A 266 6.03 5.67 14.80
N ARG A 267 6.53 6.70 15.50
CA ARG A 267 7.32 7.79 14.90
C ARG A 267 8.70 7.32 14.41
N GLN A 268 9.17 6.16 14.85
CA GLN A 268 10.41 5.58 14.34
C GLN A 268 10.31 5.19 12.85
N VAL A 269 9.08 5.04 12.34
CA VAL A 269 8.84 4.65 10.95
C VAL A 269 8.73 5.89 10.08
N TYR A 270 9.86 6.32 9.53
CA TYR A 270 9.94 7.56 8.75
C TYR A 270 9.14 7.49 7.44
N GLY A 271 9.13 6.33 6.78
CA GLY A 271 8.40 6.07 5.55
C GLY A 271 7.57 4.80 5.67
N ILE A 272 6.27 4.91 5.39
CA ILE A 272 5.38 3.78 5.19
C ILE A 272 5.23 3.58 3.70
N GLU A 273 5.36 2.35 3.23
CA GLU A 273 5.28 2.01 1.81
C GLU A 273 3.97 1.29 1.49
N ASP A 274 3.49 0.42 2.38
CA ASP A 274 2.32 -0.42 2.11
C ASP A 274 1.53 -0.78 3.38
N VAL A 275 0.31 -1.28 3.20
CA VAL A 275 -0.59 -1.77 4.26
C VAL A 275 -1.41 -2.94 3.76
N ASN A 276 -1.64 -3.96 4.59
CA ASN A 276 -2.52 -5.08 4.24
C ASN A 276 -3.97 -4.89 4.73
N ALA A 277 -4.88 -5.81 4.40
CA ALA A 277 -6.30 -5.71 4.77
C ALA A 277 -6.54 -5.82 6.29
N ARG A 278 -5.55 -6.32 7.05
CA ARG A 278 -5.58 -6.35 8.52
C ARG A 278 -5.15 -5.02 9.15
N GLY A 279 -4.62 -4.09 8.34
CA GLY A 279 -4.15 -2.78 8.75
C GLY A 279 -2.69 -2.79 9.22
N VAL A 280 -1.97 -3.89 9.04
CA VAL A 280 -0.54 -3.94 9.35
C VAL A 280 0.18 -3.19 8.24
N ALA A 281 0.94 -2.15 8.60
CA ALA A 281 1.71 -1.35 7.66
C ALA A 281 3.17 -1.81 7.63
N VAL A 282 3.87 -1.53 6.53
CA VAL A 282 5.30 -1.78 6.39
C VAL A 282 5.98 -0.56 5.76
N GLY A 283 7.24 -0.33 6.12
CA GLY A 283 8.09 0.59 5.38
C GLY A 283 9.48 0.71 6.02
N GLY A 284 10.50 0.88 5.18
CA GLY A 284 11.88 0.76 5.63
C GLY A 284 12.11 -0.60 6.30
N GLU A 285 12.79 -0.61 7.44
CA GLU A 285 13.04 -1.83 8.22
C GLU A 285 11.94 -2.19 9.22
N TRP A 286 10.72 -1.65 9.08
CA TRP A 286 9.69 -1.74 10.12
C TRP A 286 8.38 -2.39 9.64
N VAL A 287 7.77 -3.18 10.53
CA VAL A 287 6.39 -3.66 10.45
C VAL A 287 5.58 -3.04 11.58
N VAL A 288 4.39 -2.53 11.28
CA VAL A 288 3.62 -1.66 12.16
C VAL A 288 2.18 -2.16 12.30
N PRO A 289 1.91 -3.13 13.20
CA PRO A 289 0.56 -3.66 13.40
C PRO A 289 -0.40 -2.66 14.08
N GLY A 290 0.13 -1.64 14.76
CA GLY A 290 -0.63 -0.65 15.51
C GLY A 290 0.23 0.54 15.92
N PRO A 291 0.17 1.02 17.17
CA PRO A 291 0.96 2.18 17.61
C PRO A 291 2.44 1.88 17.84
N THR A 292 2.83 0.59 17.87
CA THR A 292 4.22 0.15 18.08
C THR A 292 4.77 -0.48 16.81
N ALA A 293 6.01 -0.13 16.44
CA ALA A 293 6.72 -0.78 15.35
C ALA A 293 7.55 -1.99 15.83
N ARG A 294 7.83 -2.90 14.90
CA ARG A 294 8.75 -4.02 15.06
C ARG A 294 9.77 -3.97 13.94
N GLN A 295 11.05 -4.03 14.29
CA GLN A 295 12.11 -4.07 13.29
C GLN A 295 12.15 -5.43 12.61
N LEU A 296 12.29 -5.44 11.29
CA LEU A 296 12.55 -6.62 10.50
C LEU A 296 13.97 -7.12 10.79
N PRO A 297 14.19 -8.44 10.92
CA PRO A 297 15.53 -8.99 11.11
C PRO A 297 16.33 -8.98 9.79
N GLY A 298 17.65 -9.05 9.92
CA GLY A 298 18.57 -9.18 8.77
C GLY A 298 19.33 -7.91 8.39
N GLY A 299 19.06 -6.78 9.05
CA GLY A 299 19.91 -5.59 9.03
C GLY A 299 21.12 -5.70 9.96
N GLY A 300 22.06 -4.75 9.84
CA GLY A 300 23.23 -4.67 10.71
C GLY A 300 24.37 -3.84 10.10
N ASP A 301 25.59 -4.00 10.63
CA ASP A 301 26.77 -3.30 10.10
C ASP A 301 26.97 -3.59 8.62
N ARG A 302 26.91 -2.53 7.79
CA ARG A 302 27.04 -2.60 6.32
C ARG A 302 25.98 -3.45 5.61
N VAL A 303 24.88 -3.78 6.30
CA VAL A 303 23.74 -4.51 5.76
C VAL A 303 22.49 -3.67 5.97
N THR A 304 21.91 -3.16 4.89
CA THR A 304 20.62 -2.47 4.94
C THR A 304 19.52 -3.39 4.44
N ILE A 305 18.34 -3.27 5.03
CA ILE A 305 17.13 -3.97 4.61
C ILE A 305 16.00 -2.95 4.43
N SER A 306 15.03 -3.28 3.58
CA SER A 306 13.78 -2.53 3.49
C SER A 306 12.66 -3.45 3.06
N GLY A 307 11.57 -3.48 3.82
CA GLY A 307 10.27 -3.98 3.40
C GLY A 307 9.59 -2.96 2.48
N ARG A 308 9.01 -3.47 1.40
CA ARG A 308 8.35 -2.71 0.33
C ARG A 308 6.84 -2.93 0.32
N ALA A 309 6.42 -4.18 0.45
CA ALA A 309 5.01 -4.58 0.36
C ALA A 309 4.68 -5.69 1.36
N ILE A 310 3.41 -5.79 1.76
CA ILE A 310 2.92 -6.73 2.77
C ILE A 310 1.61 -7.43 2.34
N ALA A 311 1.61 -8.76 2.40
CA ALA A 311 0.44 -9.58 2.13
C ALA A 311 -0.51 -9.67 3.34
N ASP A 312 -1.74 -10.14 3.11
CA ASP A 312 -2.74 -10.31 4.17
C ASP A 312 -2.30 -11.35 5.20
N ASP A 313 -1.48 -12.33 4.84
CA ASP A 313 -0.97 -13.34 5.77
C ASP A 313 0.16 -12.83 6.69
N GLY A 314 0.66 -11.61 6.47
CA GLY A 314 1.76 -10.99 7.19
C GLY A 314 3.12 -11.19 6.51
N THR A 315 3.18 -11.86 5.36
CA THR A 315 4.40 -11.95 4.55
C THR A 315 4.79 -10.57 4.04
N VAL A 316 6.03 -10.16 4.33
CA VAL A 316 6.61 -8.92 3.82
C VAL A 316 7.63 -9.26 2.74
N VAL A 317 7.71 -8.47 1.67
CA VAL A 317 8.76 -8.57 0.66
C VAL A 317 9.54 -7.29 0.55
N GLY A 318 10.77 -7.39 0.04
CA GLY A 318 11.61 -6.23 -0.17
C GLY A 318 13.01 -6.62 -0.60
N PHE A 319 14.00 -5.94 -0.02
CA PHE A 319 15.40 -6.20 -0.35
C PHE A 319 16.33 -6.21 0.86
N ARG A 320 17.48 -6.85 0.66
CA ARG A 320 18.66 -6.78 1.52
C ARG A 320 19.85 -6.34 0.69
N ASN A 321 20.53 -5.27 1.09
CA ASN A 321 21.76 -4.77 0.47
C ASN A 321 22.95 -5.08 1.38
N THR A 322 23.85 -5.93 0.91
CA THR A 322 25.10 -6.29 1.61
C THR A 322 26.29 -5.82 0.77
N ALA A 323 26.99 -4.79 1.25
CA ALA A 323 28.16 -4.22 0.57
C ALA A 323 27.91 -3.87 -0.92
N GLY A 324 26.73 -3.30 -1.23
CA GLY A 324 26.35 -2.89 -2.58
C GLY A 324 25.62 -3.96 -3.40
N LYS A 325 25.63 -5.22 -2.94
CA LYS A 325 24.84 -6.29 -3.58
C LYS A 325 23.43 -6.29 -3.01
N VAL A 326 22.46 -5.97 -3.87
CA VAL A 326 21.04 -5.96 -3.50
C VAL A 326 20.38 -7.28 -3.89
N THR A 327 19.71 -7.90 -2.93
CA THR A 327 19.04 -9.20 -3.09
C THR A 327 17.58 -9.13 -2.65
N ALA A 328 16.69 -9.72 -3.44
CA ALA A 328 15.28 -9.85 -3.11
C ALA A 328 15.10 -10.81 -1.93
N VAL A 329 14.31 -10.40 -0.94
CA VAL A 329 14.05 -11.18 0.28
C VAL A 329 12.57 -11.16 0.63
N ARG A 330 12.16 -12.15 1.42
CA ARG A 330 10.86 -12.18 2.09
C ARG A 330 11.04 -12.36 3.59
N TRP A 331 10.13 -11.79 4.36
CA TRP A 331 9.97 -12.04 5.79
C TRP A 331 8.63 -12.70 6.07
N THR A 332 8.62 -13.69 6.95
CA THR A 332 7.41 -14.45 7.33
C THR A 332 7.29 -14.54 8.84
N ALA A 333 6.08 -14.76 9.35
CA ALA A 333 5.77 -14.82 10.79
C ALA A 333 6.12 -13.53 11.56
N CYS A 334 5.86 -12.39 10.92
CA CYS A 334 5.91 -11.05 11.51
C CYS A 334 4.46 -10.66 11.91
#